data_AF-A0A0J9VSB7-F1
#
_entry.id   AF-A0A0J9VSB7-F1
#
_cell.length_a   1.000
_cell.length_b   1.000
_cell.length_c   1.000
_cell.angle_alpha   90.00
_cell.angle_beta   90.00
_cell.angle_gamma   90.00
#
_symmetry.space_group_name_H-M   'P 1'
#
loop_
_entity.id
_entity.type
_entity.pdbx_description
1 polymer ?
#
loop_
_entity_poly.entity_id
_entity_poly.type
_entity_poly.pdbx_seq_one_letter_code
_entity_poly.pdbx_strand_id
1 'polypeptide(L)'
;MDILVRAFANVSGLGAALERDGRLRDAGQLRAFASGFSSRQAFFDFVDVGPGKERADLKVREGIEFFLDSFQCKHLVLACGHDSGYEPVLGQFVGDKQVAERITLLEGSPFPAAIRDLGLKTTQFSSIFNKVRQPPVLGGRGVTSTMGGPLAHRDNVGRLMAVSGNPLTGYHNPQVQSDRLGPVLTDQGGRRFDRPLQVNPVVVERIKKGSLCYFLFLRGNCVSPKCGRNHVHRSLTDEEFDALWWLARQGRCHQNRKADRDPGNDCSDARCVYGHRSGENTHVGREV
;
A
#
# COMPACT_ATOMS: atom_id res chain seq x y z
N MET A 1 -25.01 14.00 -5.34
CA MET A 1 -23.66 13.56 -4.96
C MET A 1 -23.85 12.60 -3.80
N ASP A 2 -23.44 11.36 -3.98
CA ASP A 2 -23.57 10.34 -2.94
C ASP A 2 -22.36 10.40 -2.00
N ILE A 3 -22.61 10.24 -0.69
CA ILE A 3 -21.58 10.28 0.34
C ILE A 3 -21.65 8.96 1.09
N LEU A 4 -20.56 8.19 1.03
CA LEU A 4 -20.37 6.97 1.80
C LEU A 4 -19.58 7.27 3.06
N VAL A 5 -20.10 6.87 4.22
CA VAL A 5 -19.48 7.10 5.52
C VAL A 5 -19.37 5.78 6.25
N ARG A 6 -18.15 5.39 6.60
CA ARG A 6 -17.88 4.16 7.37
C ARG A 6 -17.12 4.50 8.65
N ALA A 7 -17.65 4.03 9.77
CA ALA A 7 -16.97 4.06 11.07
C ALA A 7 -16.67 2.62 11.49
N PHE A 8 -15.43 2.35 11.90
CA PHE A 8 -14.99 1.03 12.34
C PHE A 8 -14.60 1.09 13.82
N ALA A 9 -15.14 0.18 14.63
CA ALA A 9 -14.73 0.06 16.02
C ALA A 9 -14.93 -1.38 16.52
N ASN A 10 -14.14 -1.79 17.51
CA ASN A 10 -14.54 -2.89 18.38
C ASN A 10 -15.63 -2.35 19.31
N VAL A 11 -16.91 -2.52 18.97
CA VAL A 11 -18.02 -1.88 19.71
C VAL A 11 -18.05 -2.36 21.16
N SER A 12 -17.81 -3.65 21.38
CA SER A 12 -17.77 -4.23 22.73
C SER A 12 -16.66 -3.61 23.60
N GLY A 13 -15.43 -3.55 23.08
CA GLY A 13 -14.27 -3.02 23.80
C GLY A 13 -14.34 -1.51 23.99
N LEU A 14 -14.77 -0.76 22.97
CA LEU A 14 -14.94 0.68 23.04
C LEU A 14 -16.05 1.07 24.03
N GLY A 15 -17.18 0.36 24.00
CA GLY A 15 -18.29 0.59 24.93
C GLY A 15 -17.86 0.40 26.38
N ALA A 16 -17.21 -0.73 26.69
CA ALA A 16 -16.69 -1.00 28.04
C ALA A 16 -15.63 0.01 28.50
N ALA A 17 -14.81 0.52 27.57
CA ALA A 17 -13.82 1.54 27.88
C ALA A 17 -14.48 2.89 28.21
N LEU A 18 -15.47 3.31 27.41
CA LEU A 18 -16.20 4.55 27.62
C LEU A 18 -17.10 4.52 28.87
N GLU A 19 -17.68 3.38 29.20
CA GLU A 19 -18.46 3.17 30.44
C GLU A 19 -17.55 3.31 31.67
N ARG A 20 -16.38 2.66 31.67
CA ARG A 20 -15.39 2.78 32.76
C ARG A 20 -14.91 4.23 32.96
N ASP A 21 -14.82 4.98 31.89
CA ASP A 21 -14.42 6.40 31.89
C ASP A 21 -15.59 7.35 32.23
N GLY A 22 -16.77 6.82 32.53
CA GLY A 22 -17.97 7.60 32.88
C GLY A 22 -18.58 8.38 31.72
N ARG A 23 -18.16 8.12 30.48
CA ARG A 23 -18.64 8.79 29.25
C ARG A 23 -19.91 8.15 28.70
N LEU A 24 -20.20 6.91 29.11
CA LEU A 24 -21.46 6.22 28.88
C LEU A 24 -22.00 5.70 30.21
N ARG A 25 -23.33 5.62 30.33
CA ARG A 25 -24.04 4.95 31.43
C ARG A 25 -23.87 3.44 31.35
N ASP A 26 -23.91 2.88 30.14
CA ASP A 26 -23.76 1.46 29.85
C ASP A 26 -23.31 1.23 28.40
N ALA A 27 -22.67 0.10 28.11
CA ALA A 27 -22.23 -0.28 26.78
C ALA A 27 -23.37 -0.39 25.73
N GLY A 28 -24.63 -0.52 26.16
CA GLY A 28 -25.80 -0.51 25.28
C GLY A 28 -26.02 0.83 24.59
N GLN A 29 -25.61 1.95 25.20
CA GLN A 29 -25.68 3.27 24.57
C GLN A 29 -24.84 3.36 23.29
N LEU A 30 -23.65 2.75 23.27
CA LEU A 30 -22.82 2.72 22.07
C LEU A 30 -23.43 1.84 20.98
N ARG A 31 -24.05 0.71 21.34
CA ARG A 31 -24.76 -0.15 20.37
C ARG A 31 -25.98 0.58 19.77
N ALA A 32 -26.73 1.30 20.59
CA ALA A 32 -27.85 2.12 20.13
C ALA A 32 -27.37 3.24 19.20
N PHE A 33 -26.26 3.90 19.53
CA PHE A 33 -25.61 4.88 18.65
C PHE A 33 -25.20 4.26 17.32
N ALA A 34 -24.50 3.13 17.32
CA ALA A 34 -24.07 2.44 16.09
C ALA A 34 -25.27 2.07 15.21
N SER A 35 -26.35 1.56 15.82
CA SER A 35 -27.59 1.22 15.10
C SER A 35 -28.28 2.46 14.52
N GLY A 36 -28.36 3.54 15.31
CA GLY A 36 -28.91 4.83 14.87
C GLY A 36 -28.09 5.48 13.75
N PHE A 37 -26.76 5.38 13.83
CA PHE A 37 -25.84 5.86 12.79
C PHE A 37 -26.08 5.12 11.48
N SER A 38 -26.08 3.78 11.51
CA SER A 38 -26.23 2.97 10.30
C SER A 38 -27.63 3.06 9.67
N SER A 39 -28.66 3.34 10.46
CA SER A 39 -30.03 3.47 9.95
C SER A 39 -30.37 4.87 9.45
N ARG A 40 -29.50 5.87 9.68
CA ARG A 40 -29.83 7.27 9.39
C ARG A 40 -29.83 7.60 7.90
N GLN A 41 -28.92 7.01 7.13
CA GLN A 41 -28.73 7.24 5.70
C GLN A 41 -28.26 5.95 5.03
N ALA A 42 -28.62 5.73 3.76
CA ALA A 42 -28.38 4.46 3.07
C ALA A 42 -26.90 4.05 2.95
N PHE A 43 -25.97 5.01 2.96
CA PHE A 43 -24.53 4.76 2.83
C PHE A 43 -23.73 5.07 4.10
N PHE A 44 -24.40 5.07 5.25
CA PHE A 44 -23.76 5.25 6.54
C PHE A 44 -23.68 3.90 7.22
N ASP A 45 -22.46 3.45 7.54
CA ASP A 45 -22.23 2.17 8.19
C ASP A 45 -21.36 2.36 9.44
N PHE A 46 -21.88 1.93 10.59
CA PHE A 46 -21.07 1.68 11.78
C PHE A 46 -20.78 0.18 11.88
N VAL A 47 -19.53 -0.20 11.64
CA VAL A 47 -19.09 -1.59 11.52
C VAL A 47 -18.39 -2.02 12.80
N ASP A 48 -18.98 -3.00 13.49
CA ASP A 48 -18.30 -3.70 14.59
C ASP A 48 -17.27 -4.69 14.03
N VAL A 49 -15.99 -4.44 14.31
CA VAL A 49 -14.88 -5.33 13.88
C VAL A 49 -14.55 -6.41 14.91
N GLY A 50 -15.24 -6.38 16.05
CA GLY A 50 -15.01 -7.30 17.17
C GLY A 50 -13.65 -7.10 17.86
N PRO A 51 -13.33 -7.96 18.84
CA PRO A 51 -12.09 -7.85 19.60
C PRO A 51 -10.85 -8.22 18.77
N GLY A 52 -9.75 -7.51 19.01
CA GLY A 52 -8.46 -7.76 18.38
C GLY A 52 -7.71 -6.45 18.11
N LYS A 53 -6.39 -6.50 18.18
CA LYS A 53 -5.54 -5.38 17.73
C LYS A 53 -5.62 -5.27 16.22
N GLU A 54 -5.49 -4.06 15.69
CA GLU A 54 -5.35 -3.75 14.26
C GLU A 54 -6.53 -4.13 13.33
N ARG A 55 -7.65 -4.64 13.85
CA ARG A 55 -8.79 -5.04 13.00
C ARG A 55 -9.48 -3.85 12.36
N ALA A 56 -9.69 -2.77 13.12
CA ALA A 56 -10.22 -1.53 12.59
C ALA A 56 -9.21 -0.89 11.62
N ASP A 57 -7.93 -0.92 11.98
CA ASP A 57 -6.87 -0.33 11.17
C ASP A 57 -6.72 -1.03 9.82
N LEU A 58 -6.82 -2.36 9.79
CA LEU A 58 -6.87 -3.11 8.55
C LEU A 58 -8.04 -2.66 7.66
N LYS A 59 -9.25 -2.52 8.20
CA LYS A 59 -10.41 -2.05 7.41
C LYS A 59 -10.22 -0.65 6.84
N VAL A 60 -9.61 0.26 7.61
CA VAL A 60 -9.30 1.61 7.14
C VAL A 60 -8.23 1.57 6.05
N ARG A 61 -7.12 0.84 6.26
CA ARG A 61 -6.01 0.71 5.28
C ARG A 61 -6.49 0.18 3.94
N GLU A 62 -7.17 -0.97 3.93
CA GLU A 62 -7.71 -1.57 2.71
C GLU A 62 -8.78 -0.68 2.06
N GLY A 63 -9.57 0.03 2.88
CA GLY A 63 -10.57 0.98 2.39
C GLY A 63 -9.95 2.17 1.66
N ILE A 64 -8.82 2.69 2.14
CA ILE A 64 -8.08 3.78 1.50
C ILE A 64 -7.67 3.37 0.08
N GLU A 65 -7.00 2.22 -0.06
CA GLU A 65 -6.54 1.71 -1.35
C GLU A 65 -7.71 1.48 -2.31
N PHE A 66 -8.74 0.75 -1.86
CA PHE A 66 -9.91 0.45 -2.68
C PHE A 66 -10.62 1.71 -3.22
N PHE A 67 -10.84 2.71 -2.36
CA PHE A 67 -11.55 3.92 -2.77
C PHE A 67 -10.70 4.88 -3.59
N LEU A 68 -9.37 4.90 -3.40
CA LEU A 68 -8.50 5.71 -4.25
C LEU A 68 -8.36 5.13 -5.66
N ASP A 69 -8.36 3.81 -5.80
CA ASP A 69 -8.32 3.14 -7.10
C ASP A 69 -9.64 3.23 -7.87
N SER A 70 -10.76 3.49 -7.18
CA SER A 70 -12.07 3.65 -7.82
C SER A 70 -12.23 5.02 -8.49
N PHE A 71 -12.45 5.02 -9.81
CA PHE A 71 -12.78 6.24 -10.58
C PHE A 71 -14.11 6.89 -10.17
N GLN A 72 -15.01 6.13 -9.54
CA GLN A 72 -16.30 6.64 -9.07
C GLN A 72 -16.15 7.43 -7.77
N CYS A 73 -15.17 7.06 -6.93
CA CYS A 73 -14.85 7.81 -5.73
C CYS A 73 -14.11 9.09 -6.09
N LYS A 74 -14.74 10.25 -5.93
CA LYS A 74 -14.11 11.53 -6.31
C LYS A 74 -13.18 12.08 -5.22
N HIS A 75 -13.47 11.77 -3.97
CA HIS A 75 -12.74 12.33 -2.83
C HIS A 75 -12.85 11.41 -1.61
N LEU A 76 -11.80 11.35 -0.81
CA LEU A 76 -11.70 10.53 0.39
C LEU A 76 -11.37 11.41 1.60
N VAL A 77 -12.23 11.37 2.61
CA VAL A 77 -12.02 12.05 3.90
C VAL A 77 -11.66 11.02 4.96
N LEU A 78 -10.52 11.18 5.63
CA LEU A 78 -9.95 10.19 6.55
C LEU A 78 -9.85 10.72 7.98
N ALA A 79 -10.52 10.06 8.91
CA ALA A 79 -10.51 10.39 10.34
C ALA A 79 -9.47 9.57 11.15
N CYS A 80 -8.35 9.21 10.53
CA CYS A 80 -7.30 8.35 11.13
C CYS A 80 -6.00 9.08 11.46
N GLY A 81 -5.91 10.40 11.19
CA GLY A 81 -4.66 11.16 11.31
C GLY A 81 -4.08 11.32 12.72
N HIS A 82 -4.78 10.86 13.75
CA HIS A 82 -4.28 10.85 15.13
C HIS A 82 -3.30 9.70 15.40
N ASP A 83 -3.28 8.67 14.54
CA ASP A 83 -2.43 7.49 14.68
C ASP A 83 -1.32 7.51 13.61
N SER A 84 -0.06 7.54 14.06
CA SER A 84 1.11 7.51 13.19
C SER A 84 1.27 6.18 12.43
N GLY A 85 0.57 5.12 12.83
CA GLY A 85 0.55 3.84 12.12
C GLY A 85 -0.02 3.93 10.69
N TYR A 86 -0.71 5.02 10.35
CA TYR A 86 -1.20 5.29 8.99
C TYR A 86 -0.19 6.03 8.10
N GLU A 87 0.94 6.51 8.64
CA GLU A 87 1.92 7.24 7.83
C GLU A 87 2.42 6.43 6.63
N PRO A 88 2.80 5.14 6.75
CA PRO A 88 3.33 4.38 5.61
C PRO A 88 2.32 4.22 4.46
N VAL A 89 1.04 3.96 4.80
CA VAL A 89 -0.03 3.77 3.80
C VAL A 89 -0.49 5.09 3.19
N LEU A 90 -0.35 6.22 3.89
CA LEU A 90 -0.66 7.53 3.31
C LEU A 90 0.50 8.05 2.47
N GLY A 91 1.74 7.81 2.91
CA GLY A 91 2.96 8.23 2.25
C GLY A 91 3.11 7.69 0.82
N GLN A 92 2.59 6.49 0.53
CA GLN A 92 2.59 5.94 -0.83
C GLN A 92 1.82 6.80 -1.84
N PHE A 93 0.83 7.58 -1.40
CA PHE A 93 0.00 8.39 -2.29
C PHE A 93 0.50 9.83 -2.45
N VAL A 94 1.33 10.33 -1.54
CA VAL A 94 1.81 11.73 -1.54
C VAL A 94 2.62 12.06 -2.79
N GLY A 95 3.30 11.06 -3.37
CA GLY A 95 4.08 11.26 -4.60
C GLY A 95 3.21 11.60 -5.83
N ASP A 96 1.98 11.08 -5.89
CA ASP A 96 1.05 11.33 -6.99
C ASP A 96 0.13 12.51 -6.65
N LYS A 97 0.38 13.67 -7.26
CA LYS A 97 -0.39 14.90 -7.01
C LYS A 97 -1.89 14.73 -7.26
N GLN A 98 -2.29 13.97 -8.29
CA GLN A 98 -3.71 13.77 -8.61
C GLN A 98 -4.42 12.93 -7.54
N VAL A 99 -3.73 11.90 -7.02
CA VAL A 99 -4.25 11.06 -5.95
C VAL A 99 -4.25 11.82 -4.62
N ALA A 100 -3.15 12.49 -4.28
CA ALA A 100 -3.02 13.27 -3.06
C ALA A 100 -4.08 14.39 -2.97
N GLU A 101 -4.44 15.03 -4.09
CA GLU A 101 -5.49 16.05 -4.13
C GLU A 101 -6.89 15.52 -3.77
N ARG A 102 -7.13 14.21 -3.92
CA ARG A 102 -8.37 13.51 -3.56
C ARG A 102 -8.42 13.07 -2.10
N ILE A 103 -7.34 13.25 -1.33
CA ILE A 103 -7.28 12.86 0.08
C ILE A 103 -7.41 14.11 0.96
N THR A 104 -8.24 14.02 2.01
CA THR A 104 -8.29 15.04 3.07
C THR A 104 -8.35 14.39 4.43
N LEU A 105 -7.43 14.76 5.30
CA LEU A 105 -7.41 14.30 6.68
C LEU A 105 -8.39 15.14 7.52
N LEU A 106 -9.26 14.45 8.26
CA LEU A 106 -10.19 15.06 9.19
C LEU A 106 -9.51 15.19 10.56
N GLU A 107 -9.28 16.42 11.00
CA GLU A 107 -8.61 16.75 12.24
C GLU A 107 -9.60 16.81 13.41
N GLY A 108 -9.50 15.85 14.33
CA GLY A 108 -10.16 15.88 15.64
C GLY A 108 -9.21 16.26 16.78
N SER A 109 -7.94 15.92 16.66
CA SER A 109 -6.85 16.31 17.55
C SER A 109 -5.61 16.65 16.72
N PRO A 110 -4.68 17.49 17.21
CA PRO A 110 -3.48 17.84 16.48
C PRO A 110 -2.74 16.59 15.99
N PHE A 111 -2.39 16.58 14.69
CA PHE A 111 -1.73 15.43 14.09
C PHE A 111 -0.30 15.24 14.62
N PRO A 112 0.16 13.98 14.80
CA PRO A 112 1.56 13.67 15.00
C PRO A 112 2.42 14.22 13.84
N ALA A 113 3.69 14.52 14.12
CA ALA A 113 4.60 15.06 13.11
C ALA A 113 4.67 14.19 11.84
N ALA A 114 4.79 12.88 12.01
CA ALA A 114 4.80 11.91 10.92
C ALA A 114 3.61 12.04 9.95
N ILE A 115 2.40 12.35 10.45
CA ILE A 115 1.21 12.53 9.60
C ILE A 115 1.17 13.93 9.00
N ARG A 116 1.52 14.96 9.78
CA ARG A 116 1.53 16.36 9.31
C ARG A 116 2.56 16.58 8.19
N ASP A 117 3.71 15.96 8.31
CA ASP A 117 4.84 16.14 7.39
C ASP A 117 4.56 15.50 6.00
N LEU A 118 3.51 14.69 5.87
CA LEU A 118 2.99 14.21 4.58
C LEU A 118 2.40 15.33 3.71
N GLY A 119 2.01 16.47 4.29
CA GLY A 119 1.51 17.63 3.55
C GLY A 119 0.13 17.43 2.88
N LEU A 120 -0.66 16.45 3.33
CA LEU A 120 -2.02 16.22 2.82
C LEU A 120 -2.99 17.32 3.26
N LYS A 121 -4.04 17.57 2.46
CA LYS A 121 -5.10 18.53 2.82
C LYS A 121 -5.73 18.14 4.16
N THR A 122 -6.09 19.14 4.95
CA THR A 122 -6.70 18.94 6.27
C THR A 122 -8.01 19.71 6.39
N THR A 123 -8.98 19.16 7.11
CA THR A 123 -10.26 19.81 7.42
C THR A 123 -10.73 19.50 8.84
N GLN A 124 -11.67 20.27 9.38
CA GLN A 124 -12.25 20.06 10.70
C GLN A 124 -13.77 20.30 10.67
N PHE A 125 -14.55 19.42 11.30
CA PHE A 125 -16.01 19.58 11.44
C PHE A 125 -16.38 19.93 12.87
N SER A 126 -16.16 21.19 13.24
CA SER A 126 -16.35 21.66 14.63
C SER A 126 -17.81 21.70 15.12
N SER A 127 -18.79 21.56 14.23
CA SER A 127 -20.21 21.38 14.57
C SER A 127 -20.57 19.94 14.94
N ILE A 128 -19.70 18.97 14.62
CA ILE A 128 -19.92 17.54 14.83
C ILE A 128 -18.96 16.99 15.89
N PHE A 129 -17.70 17.43 15.85
CA PHE A 129 -16.66 16.96 16.76
C PHE A 129 -16.22 18.05 17.73
N ASN A 130 -15.89 17.63 18.95
CA ASN A 130 -15.39 18.53 19.99
C ASN A 130 -14.07 19.20 19.56
N LYS A 131 -13.97 20.51 19.76
CA LYS A 131 -12.72 21.27 19.56
C LYS A 131 -11.64 20.94 20.59
N VAL A 132 -12.08 20.54 21.79
CA VAL A 132 -11.19 20.22 22.90
C VAL A 132 -10.87 18.73 22.85
N ARG A 133 -9.57 18.40 22.79
CA ARG A 133 -9.08 17.04 22.88
C ARG A 133 -9.57 16.42 24.18
N GLN A 134 -10.34 15.34 24.08
CA GLN A 134 -10.68 14.56 25.26
C GLN A 134 -9.49 13.67 25.63
N PRO A 135 -9.23 13.45 26.93
CA PRO A 135 -8.18 12.53 27.35
C PRO A 135 -8.40 11.13 26.73
N PRO A 136 -7.31 10.41 26.40
CA PRO A 136 -7.43 9.05 25.88
C PRO A 136 -8.20 8.19 26.87
N VAL A 137 -9.20 7.45 26.39
CA VAL A 137 -9.88 6.46 27.20
C VAL A 137 -8.87 5.37 27.52
N LEU A 138 -8.54 5.17 28.80
CA LEU A 138 -7.61 4.13 29.21
C LEU A 138 -8.17 2.75 28.86
N GLY A 139 -7.64 2.16 27.79
CA GLY A 139 -7.90 0.78 27.43
C GLY A 139 -7.48 -0.13 28.58
N GLY A 140 -8.40 -0.97 29.06
CA GLY A 140 -8.08 -1.95 30.09
C GLY A 140 -6.92 -2.83 29.63
N ARG A 141 -5.98 -3.11 30.53
CA ARG A 141 -4.86 -4.05 30.30
C ARG A 141 -5.40 -5.30 29.61
N GLY A 142 -4.97 -5.52 28.38
CA GLY A 142 -5.22 -6.78 27.70
C GLY A 142 -4.68 -7.90 28.59
N VAL A 143 -5.56 -8.76 29.08
CA VAL A 143 -5.18 -9.98 29.78
C VAL A 143 -4.29 -10.75 28.83
N THR A 144 -3.00 -10.85 29.15
CA THR A 144 -2.10 -11.82 28.55
C THR A 144 -2.58 -13.20 28.98
N SER A 145 -3.47 -13.80 28.19
CA SER A 145 -3.84 -15.20 28.37
C SER A 145 -2.64 -16.07 27.98
N THR A 146 -1.85 -16.44 28.99
CA THR A 146 -1.00 -17.63 28.97
C THR A 146 -1.92 -18.85 28.86
N MET A 147 -2.17 -19.33 27.65
CA MET A 147 -2.89 -20.58 27.41
C MET A 147 -1.88 -21.72 27.37
N GLY A 148 -1.69 -22.39 28.50
CA GLY A 148 -1.39 -23.82 28.51
C GLY A 148 -2.67 -24.58 28.13
N GLY A 149 -2.56 -25.54 27.21
CA GLY A 149 -3.65 -26.49 26.90
C GLY A 149 -3.98 -27.40 28.09
N PRO A 150 -5.01 -28.28 27.99
CA PRO A 150 -5.18 -29.19 26.85
C PRO A 150 -6.63 -29.43 26.32
N LEU A 151 -6.64 -29.95 25.08
CA LEU A 151 -7.51 -30.96 24.45
C LEU A 151 -9.04 -30.74 24.23
N ALA A 152 -9.36 -30.78 22.93
CA ALA A 152 -10.43 -31.52 22.25
C ALA A 152 -11.91 -31.13 22.45
N HIS A 153 -12.50 -30.56 21.38
CA HIS A 153 -13.67 -31.16 20.78
C HIS A 153 -13.71 -30.90 19.27
N ARG A 154 -13.85 -31.98 18.49
CA ARG A 154 -14.13 -31.96 17.05
C ARG A 154 -15.58 -31.49 16.88
N ASP A 155 -15.82 -30.62 15.91
CA ASP A 155 -17.02 -30.69 15.09
C ASP A 155 -16.71 -30.24 13.65
N ASN A 156 -17.37 -30.96 12.75
CA ASN A 156 -16.99 -31.20 11.37
C ASN A 156 -17.98 -30.46 10.47
N VAL A 157 -17.55 -29.42 9.74
CA VAL A 157 -18.40 -28.77 8.74
C VAL A 157 -17.59 -28.43 7.48
N GLY A 158 -17.99 -29.06 6.37
CA GLY A 158 -17.91 -28.49 5.02
C GLY A 158 -16.54 -28.45 4.35
N ARG A 159 -16.12 -29.58 3.78
CA ARG A 159 -15.00 -29.69 2.84
C ARG A 159 -15.35 -28.99 1.52
N LEU A 160 -14.88 -27.75 1.32
CA LEU A 160 -14.75 -27.17 -0.01
C LEU A 160 -13.41 -27.61 -0.62
N MET A 161 -13.46 -27.99 -1.89
CA MET A 161 -12.35 -28.58 -2.65
C MET A 161 -11.12 -27.66 -2.65
N ALA A 162 -10.05 -28.11 -1.99
CA ALA A 162 -8.75 -27.48 -2.08
C ALA A 162 -8.17 -27.73 -3.48
N VAL A 163 -8.12 -26.68 -4.30
CA VAL A 163 -7.27 -26.65 -5.49
C VAL A 163 -5.83 -26.79 -5.01
N SER A 164 -5.16 -27.85 -5.46
CA SER A 164 -3.75 -28.11 -5.20
C SER A 164 -2.89 -27.05 -5.90
N GLY A 165 -2.64 -25.93 -5.23
CA GLY A 165 -1.61 -24.96 -5.58
C GLY A 165 -0.55 -24.96 -4.50
N ASN A 166 0.69 -25.27 -4.85
CA ASN A 166 1.85 -25.06 -3.98
C ASN A 166 1.82 -23.62 -3.43
N PRO A 167 1.99 -23.38 -2.12
CA PRO A 167 2.09 -22.03 -1.60
C PRO A 167 3.44 -21.44 -2.05
N LEU A 168 3.41 -20.61 -3.09
CA LEU A 168 4.55 -19.79 -3.49
C LEU A 168 4.78 -18.77 -2.37
N THR A 169 5.91 -18.90 -1.68
CA THR A 169 6.39 -18.04 -0.59
C THR A 169 6.90 -16.68 -1.08
N GLY A 170 6.24 -16.08 -2.07
CA GLY A 170 6.64 -14.83 -2.72
C GLY A 170 5.48 -13.86 -2.96
N TYR A 171 5.81 -12.58 -3.14
CA TYR A 171 4.85 -11.56 -3.52
C TYR A 171 4.54 -11.66 -5.00
N HIS A 172 3.27 -11.48 -5.37
CA HIS A 172 2.79 -11.61 -6.75
C HIS A 172 1.98 -10.37 -7.17
N ASN A 173 2.27 -9.82 -8.34
CA ASN A 173 1.54 -8.74 -8.97
C ASN A 173 0.95 -9.23 -10.30
N PRO A 174 -0.34 -9.61 -10.34
CA PRO A 174 -0.99 -10.12 -11.53
C PRO A 174 -1.24 -9.04 -12.61
N GLN A 175 -1.14 -7.76 -12.26
CA GLN A 175 -1.44 -6.63 -13.14
C GLN A 175 -0.18 -6.08 -13.83
N VAL A 176 0.97 -6.74 -13.68
CA VAL A 176 2.24 -6.28 -14.25
C VAL A 176 2.23 -6.29 -15.79
N GLN A 177 2.78 -5.24 -16.41
CA GLN A 177 2.98 -5.16 -17.86
C GLN A 177 4.30 -5.81 -18.31
N SER A 178 4.61 -7.03 -17.83
CA SER A 178 5.95 -7.65 -17.97
C SER A 178 6.38 -7.90 -19.42
N ASP A 179 5.43 -7.96 -20.36
CA ASP A 179 5.70 -8.16 -21.78
C ASP A 179 6.41 -6.97 -22.42
N ARG A 180 6.34 -5.78 -21.79
CA ARG A 180 7.09 -4.58 -22.22
C ARG A 180 8.60 -4.72 -22.11
N LEU A 181 9.09 -5.66 -21.29
CA LEU A 181 10.52 -5.90 -21.10
C LEU A 181 11.20 -6.48 -22.36
N GLY A 182 10.41 -7.02 -23.30
CA GLY A 182 10.86 -7.49 -24.59
C GLY A 182 10.61 -6.50 -25.74
N PRO A 183 11.05 -6.85 -26.97
CA PRO A 183 11.94 -7.97 -27.27
C PRO A 183 13.38 -7.71 -26.81
N VAL A 184 14.16 -8.79 -26.66
CA VAL A 184 15.61 -8.69 -26.45
C VAL A 184 16.27 -8.23 -27.74
N LEU A 185 17.13 -7.21 -27.65
CA LEU A 185 17.90 -6.70 -28.79
C LEU A 185 19.35 -7.18 -28.71
N THR A 186 19.90 -7.58 -29.85
CA THR A 186 21.28 -8.02 -30.00
C THR A 186 21.98 -7.26 -31.12
N ASP A 187 23.26 -6.96 -30.95
CA ASP A 187 24.08 -6.42 -32.03
C ASP A 187 24.49 -7.52 -33.05
N GLN A 188 25.27 -7.14 -34.06
CA GLN A 188 25.76 -8.07 -35.09
C GLN A 188 26.63 -9.20 -34.52
N GLY A 189 27.23 -8.99 -33.34
CA GLY A 189 28.00 -10.00 -32.61
C GLY A 189 27.16 -10.86 -31.67
N GLY A 190 25.82 -10.74 -31.72
CA GLY A 190 24.91 -11.47 -30.83
C GLY A 190 24.91 -10.96 -29.38
N ARG A 191 25.56 -9.82 -29.10
CA ARG A 191 25.63 -9.26 -27.74
C ARG A 191 24.38 -8.47 -27.44
N ARG A 192 23.84 -8.67 -26.24
CA ARG A 192 22.63 -7.99 -25.80
C ARG A 192 22.89 -6.52 -25.49
N PHE A 193 21.99 -5.67 -25.96
CA PHE A 193 21.97 -4.26 -25.61
C PHE A 193 20.54 -3.82 -25.24
N ASP A 194 20.44 -2.69 -24.56
CA ASP A 194 19.18 -2.13 -24.11
C ASP A 194 18.64 -1.10 -25.11
N ARG A 195 17.34 -1.21 -25.42
CA ARG A 195 16.62 -0.16 -26.13
C ARG A 195 16.60 1.13 -25.31
N PRO A 196 16.75 2.32 -25.90
CA PRO A 196 16.53 3.58 -25.20
C PRO A 196 15.10 3.65 -24.62
N LEU A 197 14.96 4.16 -23.39
CA LEU A 197 13.66 4.48 -22.79
C LEU A 197 13.52 5.99 -22.78
N GLN A 198 12.42 6.49 -23.36
CA GLN A 198 12.04 7.89 -23.22
C GLN A 198 11.29 8.03 -21.90
N VAL A 199 11.86 8.79 -20.96
CA VAL A 199 11.29 8.95 -19.62
C VAL A 199 11.17 10.42 -19.26
N ASN A 200 10.09 10.75 -18.56
CA ASN A 200 9.88 12.07 -18.00
C ASN A 200 10.64 12.20 -16.67
N PRO A 201 11.60 13.14 -16.54
CA PRO A 201 12.42 13.28 -15.33
C PRO A 201 11.59 13.51 -14.06
N VAL A 202 10.44 14.17 -14.16
CA VAL A 202 9.55 14.41 -13.02
C VAL A 202 8.95 13.10 -12.51
N VAL A 203 8.56 12.20 -13.42
CA VAL A 203 8.03 10.88 -13.07
C VAL A 203 9.13 9.97 -12.51
N VAL A 204 10.35 10.04 -13.06
CA VAL A 204 11.52 9.31 -12.54
C VAL A 204 11.78 9.68 -11.09
N GLU A 205 11.84 10.97 -10.75
CA GLU A 205 12.08 11.40 -9.36
C GLU A 205 10.94 11.02 -8.42
N ARG A 206 9.69 11.03 -8.89
CA ARG A 206 8.54 10.51 -8.12
C ARG A 206 8.68 9.01 -7.82
N ILE A 207 8.91 8.20 -8.85
CA ILE A 207 9.00 6.74 -8.72
C ILE A 207 10.21 6.32 -7.88
N LYS A 208 11.33 7.04 -8.00
CA LYS A 208 12.54 6.82 -7.20
C LYS A 208 12.28 6.94 -5.70
N LYS A 209 11.49 7.93 -5.27
CA LYS A 209 11.11 8.11 -3.85
C LYS A 209 10.28 6.95 -3.30
N GLY A 210 9.46 6.31 -4.14
CA GLY A 210 8.63 5.17 -3.75
C GLY A 210 9.41 3.88 -3.43
N SER A 211 10.70 3.81 -3.80
CA SER A 211 11.57 2.63 -3.55
C SER A 211 10.93 1.30 -3.97
N LEU A 212 10.19 1.32 -5.09
CA LEU A 212 9.43 0.16 -5.55
C LEU A 212 10.34 -1.02 -5.89
N CYS A 213 9.86 -2.23 -5.63
CA CYS A 213 10.55 -3.46 -5.97
C CYS A 213 10.51 -3.72 -7.48
N TYR A 214 11.67 -3.65 -8.14
CA TYR A 214 11.79 -3.88 -9.58
C TYR A 214 11.25 -5.25 -9.99
N PHE A 215 11.52 -6.30 -9.21
CA PHE A 215 11.05 -7.64 -9.54
C PHE A 215 9.53 -7.77 -9.46
N LEU A 216 8.90 -7.21 -8.42
CA LEU A 216 7.45 -7.26 -8.29
C LEU A 216 6.76 -6.42 -9.37
N PHE A 217 7.22 -5.19 -9.60
CA PHE A 217 6.53 -4.22 -10.46
C PHE A 217 6.94 -4.23 -11.93
N LEU A 218 8.04 -4.91 -12.30
CA LEU A 218 8.43 -5.11 -13.70
C LEU A 218 8.27 -6.56 -14.17
N ARG A 219 8.48 -7.55 -13.28
CA ARG A 219 8.37 -8.98 -13.64
C ARG A 219 7.13 -9.68 -13.10
N GLY A 220 6.44 -9.09 -12.13
CA GLY A 220 5.22 -9.63 -11.54
C GLY A 220 5.43 -10.49 -10.31
N ASN A 221 6.68 -10.77 -9.92
CA ASN A 221 6.96 -11.62 -8.78
C ASN A 221 8.22 -11.20 -8.02
N CYS A 222 8.13 -11.17 -6.70
CA CYS A 222 9.30 -11.04 -5.82
C CYS A 222 9.39 -12.27 -4.92
N VAL A 223 10.46 -13.05 -5.07
CA VAL A 223 10.70 -14.29 -4.33
C VAL A 223 11.48 -14.07 -3.02
N SER A 224 11.92 -12.84 -2.75
CA SER A 224 12.68 -12.54 -1.53
C SER A 224 11.74 -12.36 -0.34
N PRO A 225 11.81 -13.23 0.69
CA PRO A 225 10.96 -13.12 1.88
C PRO A 225 11.31 -11.91 2.75
N LYS A 226 12.53 -11.36 2.62
CA LYS A 226 13.02 -10.17 3.33
C LYS A 226 13.42 -9.07 2.34
N CYS A 227 12.56 -8.79 1.36
CA CYS A 227 12.81 -7.71 0.42
C CYS A 227 12.72 -6.36 1.14
N GLY A 228 13.77 -5.54 1.05
CA GLY A 228 13.78 -4.17 1.60
C GLY A 228 13.18 -3.11 0.66
N ARG A 229 12.55 -3.54 -0.45
CA ARG A 229 11.89 -2.65 -1.41
C ARG A 229 10.40 -2.61 -1.14
N ASN A 230 9.75 -1.53 -1.52
CA ASN A 230 8.32 -1.38 -1.38
C ASN A 230 7.59 -2.36 -2.32
N HIS A 231 6.64 -3.12 -1.77
CA HIS A 231 5.78 -4.07 -2.48
C HIS A 231 4.33 -3.59 -2.61
N VAL A 232 4.03 -2.40 -2.08
CA VAL A 232 2.69 -1.82 -2.03
C VAL A 232 2.68 -0.58 -2.90
N HIS A 233 2.00 -0.69 -4.04
CA HIS A 233 1.76 0.39 -4.99
C HIS A 233 0.65 -0.04 -5.95
N ARG A 234 -0.18 0.90 -6.39
CA ARG A 234 -1.16 0.67 -7.47
C ARG A 234 -0.48 0.18 -8.75
N SER A 235 -1.25 -0.33 -9.70
CA SER A 235 -0.72 -0.66 -11.03
C SER A 235 0.00 0.53 -11.65
N LEU A 236 1.21 0.32 -12.17
CA LEU A 236 1.99 1.37 -12.84
C LEU A 236 1.33 1.75 -14.16
N THR A 237 1.28 3.04 -14.44
CA THR A 237 1.03 3.51 -15.81
C THR A 237 2.22 3.16 -16.70
N ASP A 238 2.03 3.23 -18.01
CA ASP A 238 3.09 3.03 -19.00
C ASP A 238 4.32 3.91 -18.75
N GLU A 239 4.10 5.19 -18.41
CA GLU A 239 5.16 6.16 -18.11
C GLU A 239 5.87 5.84 -16.79
N GLU A 240 5.12 5.40 -15.77
CA GLU A 240 5.70 4.99 -14.48
C GLU A 240 6.47 3.67 -14.57
N PHE A 241 5.99 2.74 -15.42
CA PHE A 241 6.68 1.50 -15.73
C PHE A 241 8.03 1.78 -16.40
N ASP A 242 8.03 2.62 -17.43
CA ASP A 242 9.26 2.98 -18.15
C ASP A 242 10.23 3.76 -17.23
N ALA A 243 9.72 4.64 -16.36
CA ALA A 243 10.51 5.32 -15.33
C ALA A 243 11.14 4.34 -14.32
N LEU A 244 10.37 3.35 -13.83
CA LEU A 244 10.87 2.33 -12.92
C LEU A 244 11.91 1.42 -13.60
N TRP A 245 11.67 1.05 -14.86
CA TRP A 245 12.60 0.25 -15.64
C TRP A 245 13.90 1.02 -15.93
N TRP A 246 13.80 2.31 -16.25
CA TRP A 246 14.96 3.19 -16.39
C TRP A 246 15.80 3.26 -15.09
N LEU A 247 15.15 3.36 -13.92
CA LEU A 247 15.83 3.31 -12.62
C LEU A 247 16.48 1.95 -12.35
N ALA A 248 15.84 0.85 -12.74
CA ALA A 248 16.40 -0.48 -12.63
C ALA A 248 17.66 -0.65 -13.51
N ARG A 249 17.65 -0.06 -14.72
CA ARG A 249 18.76 -0.09 -15.67
C ARG A 249 20.02 0.66 -15.22
N GLN A 250 19.90 1.56 -14.24
CA GLN A 250 21.07 2.17 -13.59
C GLN A 250 21.94 1.11 -12.88
N GLY A 251 21.33 0.00 -12.44
CA GLY A 251 22.06 -1.17 -11.99
C GLY A 251 22.49 -2.03 -13.19
N ARG A 252 23.79 -2.21 -13.39
CA ARG A 252 24.32 -3.04 -14.48
C ARG A 252 24.05 -4.54 -14.24
N CYS A 253 23.57 -5.24 -15.26
CA CYS A 253 23.33 -6.68 -15.26
C CYS A 253 24.63 -7.46 -15.00
N HIS A 254 24.57 -8.43 -14.07
CA HIS A 254 25.73 -9.20 -13.65
C HIS A 254 26.28 -10.12 -14.77
N GLN A 255 25.40 -10.82 -15.50
CA GLN A 255 25.82 -11.66 -16.63
C GLN A 255 26.42 -10.80 -17.75
N ASN A 256 25.79 -9.67 -18.09
CA ASN A 256 26.33 -8.76 -19.10
C ASN A 256 27.72 -8.23 -18.73
N ARG A 257 27.97 -7.92 -17.44
CA ARG A 257 29.30 -7.54 -16.95
C ARG A 257 30.32 -8.67 -17.10
N LYS A 258 29.92 -9.93 -16.91
CA LYS A 258 30.80 -11.09 -17.15
C LYS A 258 31.11 -11.27 -18.64
N ALA A 259 30.13 -10.98 -19.50
CA ALA A 259 30.27 -11.10 -20.94
C ALA A 259 31.38 -10.24 -21.52
N ASP A 260 31.75 -9.12 -20.88
CA ASP A 260 32.88 -8.29 -21.31
C ASP A 260 34.23 -9.06 -21.32
N ARG A 261 34.36 -10.09 -20.48
CA ARG A 261 35.55 -10.96 -20.43
C ARG A 261 35.37 -12.26 -21.22
N ASP A 262 34.14 -12.75 -21.25
CA ASP A 262 33.78 -14.02 -21.91
C ASP A 262 32.43 -13.85 -22.64
N PRO A 263 32.46 -13.49 -23.93
CA PRO A 263 31.25 -13.21 -24.71
C PRO A 263 30.23 -14.35 -24.75
N GLY A 264 30.64 -15.60 -24.48
CA GLY A 264 29.73 -16.76 -24.44
C GLY A 264 28.76 -16.76 -23.25
N ASN A 265 28.96 -15.86 -22.28
CA ASN A 265 28.20 -15.80 -21.01
C ASN A 265 27.32 -14.54 -20.88
N ASP A 266 26.81 -13.99 -21.99
CA ASP A 266 25.88 -12.84 -21.95
C ASP A 266 24.49 -13.20 -21.39
N CYS A 267 23.75 -12.19 -20.98
CA CYS A 267 22.47 -12.35 -20.28
C CYS A 267 21.37 -12.90 -21.19
N SER A 268 20.97 -14.15 -20.96
CA SER A 268 19.88 -14.83 -21.67
C SER A 268 18.47 -14.59 -21.09
N ASP A 269 18.34 -13.93 -19.93
CA ASP A 269 17.03 -13.69 -19.30
C ASP A 269 16.24 -12.63 -20.08
N ALA A 270 15.27 -13.06 -20.88
CA ALA A 270 14.44 -12.16 -21.70
C ALA A 270 13.72 -11.08 -20.89
N ARG A 271 13.50 -11.29 -19.59
CA ARG A 271 12.86 -10.35 -18.66
C ARG A 271 13.85 -9.72 -17.67
N CYS A 272 15.13 -9.68 -18.00
CA CYS A 272 16.13 -8.96 -17.22
C CYS A 272 15.79 -7.46 -17.16
N VAL A 273 15.65 -6.93 -15.95
CA VAL A 273 15.28 -5.53 -15.70
C VAL A 273 16.49 -4.59 -15.58
N TYR A 274 17.69 -5.16 -15.42
CA TYR A 274 18.93 -4.44 -15.21
C TYR A 274 19.58 -4.00 -16.53
N GLY A 275 20.51 -3.05 -16.42
CA GLY A 275 21.19 -2.43 -17.55
C GLY A 275 22.15 -3.37 -18.27
N HIS A 276 21.99 -3.48 -19.58
CA HIS A 276 22.96 -4.05 -20.51
C HIS A 276 23.71 -2.91 -21.18
N ARG A 277 24.44 -3.18 -22.27
CA ARG A 277 25.10 -2.13 -23.05
C ARG A 277 24.06 -1.15 -23.59
N SER A 278 24.36 0.14 -23.58
CA SER A 278 23.57 1.14 -24.30
C SER A 278 23.78 0.95 -25.80
N GLY A 279 22.70 0.88 -26.57
CA GLY A 279 22.77 0.81 -28.03
C GLY A 279 23.12 2.15 -28.67
N GLU A 280 24.30 2.71 -28.39
CA GLU A 280 24.80 3.86 -29.14
C GLU A 280 26.27 3.70 -29.50
N ASN A 281 26.49 3.51 -30.80
CA ASN A 281 27.65 4.04 -31.49
C ASN A 281 27.13 5.14 -32.43
N THR A 282 26.69 6.27 -31.85
CA THR A 282 26.63 7.56 -32.55
C THR A 282 27.10 8.63 -31.58
N HIS A 283 28.28 9.16 -31.88
CA HIS A 283 29.01 10.21 -31.20
C HIS A 283 28.15 11.28 -30.50
N VAL A 284 28.35 11.43 -29.19
CA VAL A 284 28.40 12.77 -28.57
C VAL A 284 29.73 12.83 -27.82
N GLY A 285 30.60 13.70 -28.30
CA GLY A 285 31.94 13.90 -27.79
C GLY A 285 31.93 14.27 -26.31
N ARG A 286 32.96 13.80 -25.61
CA ARG A 286 33.48 14.48 -24.43
C ARG A 286 33.77 15.93 -24.83
N GLU A 287 33.06 16.88 -24.24
CA GLU A 287 33.64 18.19 -24.01
C GLU A 287 34.45 18.16 -22.72
N VAL A 288 35.53 18.94 -22.77
CA VAL A 288 36.71 18.96 -21.91
C VAL A 288 36.42 19.62 -20.57
#